data_AF-A0A182J0J9-F1
#
_entry.id   AF-A0A182J0J9-F1
#
_cell.length_a   1.000
_cell.length_b   1.000
_cell.length_c   1.000
_cell.angle_alpha   90.00
_cell.angle_beta   90.00
_cell.angle_gamma   90.00
#
_symmetry.space_group_name_H-M   'P 1'
#
loop_
_entity.id
_entity.type
_entity.pdbx_description
1 polymer ?
#
loop_
_entity_poly.entity_id
_entity_poly.type
_entity_poly.pdbx_seq_one_letter_code
_entity_poly.pdbx_strand_id
1 'polypeptide(L)'
;LRAATESECSAWIIAIREASFNKLLLQKEELEQKHVHLLQVVESEKTAKWQYTQQCEELASEIRKLRTEICVLRKETRSSYSATPVGRGSFSVPGDSQDDHGSLPGLCASVQDSIELRKIKKVQSFFRGWLCRRRWKQIVEEYIRSPHAESMRKRNHLVFSMVEAEEEYLEQLEVLVACFLRPFKMAASSKRPPCSHEDVNSIFLNSETVLFLHQIFLKGLTSRLESWPTLVLGKTASSPRPSKARHRRPLLPSSTLPSRPSHLCMHHVV
;
A
#
# COMPACT_ATOMS: atom_id res chain seq x y z
N LEU A 1 -45.50 2.85 -21.74
CA LEU A 1 -44.47 1.80 -21.94
C LEU A 1 -44.96 0.90 -23.07
N ARG A 2 -44.38 1.00 -24.26
CA ARG A 2 -44.61 0.03 -25.35
C ARG A 2 -43.36 -0.84 -25.40
N ALA A 3 -43.49 -2.13 -25.10
CA ALA A 3 -42.42 -3.09 -25.33
C ALA A 3 -42.30 -3.32 -26.85
N ALA A 4 -41.08 -3.32 -27.38
CA ALA A 4 -40.84 -3.54 -28.82
C ALA A 4 -40.93 -5.02 -29.20
N THR A 5 -40.78 -5.91 -28.20
CA THR A 5 -40.87 -7.36 -28.37
C THR A 5 -41.70 -8.02 -27.26
N GLU A 6 -42.25 -9.20 -27.53
CA GLU A 6 -43.00 -10.01 -26.56
C GLU A 6 -42.13 -10.47 -25.38
N SER A 7 -40.82 -10.69 -25.64
CA SER A 7 -39.82 -11.01 -24.63
C SER A 7 -39.61 -9.84 -23.66
N GLU A 8 -39.51 -8.61 -24.16
CA GLU A 8 -39.42 -7.42 -23.30
C GLU A 8 -40.68 -7.26 -22.46
N CYS A 9 -41.87 -7.44 -23.05
CA CYS A 9 -43.13 -7.38 -22.31
C CYS A 9 -43.15 -8.39 -21.16
N SER A 10 -42.73 -9.63 -21.42
CA SER A 10 -42.61 -10.69 -20.42
C SER A 10 -41.59 -10.34 -19.32
N ALA A 11 -40.44 -9.78 -19.70
CA ALA A 11 -39.42 -9.33 -18.76
C ALA A 11 -39.92 -8.19 -17.86
N TRP A 12 -40.66 -7.22 -18.41
CA TRP A 12 -41.30 -6.15 -17.64
C TRP A 12 -42.36 -6.70 -16.68
N ILE A 13 -43.15 -7.68 -17.10
CA ILE A 13 -44.14 -8.33 -16.22
C ILE A 13 -43.46 -9.09 -15.08
N ILE A 14 -42.37 -9.80 -15.35
CA ILE A 14 -41.56 -10.48 -14.33
C ILE A 14 -40.97 -9.46 -13.36
N ALA A 15 -40.35 -8.40 -13.87
CA ALA A 15 -39.76 -7.33 -13.05
C ALA A 15 -40.79 -6.65 -12.16
N ILE A 16 -42.00 -6.38 -12.67
CA ILE A 16 -43.10 -5.80 -11.89
C ILE A 16 -43.62 -6.79 -10.84
N ARG A 17 -43.71 -8.09 -11.16
CA ARG A 17 -44.08 -9.14 -10.19
C ARG A 17 -43.03 -9.30 -9.09
N GLU A 18 -41.75 -9.17 -9.43
CA GLU A 18 -40.64 -9.24 -8.48
C GLU A 18 -40.48 -7.97 -7.65
N ALA A 19 -40.92 -6.82 -8.18
CA ALA A 19 -40.97 -5.53 -7.51
C ALA A 19 -42.15 -5.44 -6.52
N SER A 20 -42.16 -6.36 -5.54
CA SER A 20 -43.10 -6.29 -4.41
C SER A 20 -42.59 -5.32 -3.35
N PHE A 21 -43.40 -4.32 -3.01
CA PHE A 21 -43.12 -3.38 -1.91
C PHE A 21 -42.85 -4.13 -0.59
N ASN A 22 -43.59 -5.21 -0.31
CA ASN A 22 -43.37 -6.03 0.89
C ASN A 22 -41.99 -6.69 0.89
N LYS A 23 -41.50 -7.17 -0.28
CA LYS A 23 -40.16 -7.75 -0.40
C LYS A 23 -39.07 -6.70 -0.16
N LEU A 24 -39.26 -5.50 -0.70
CA LEU A 24 -38.34 -4.39 -0.48
C LEU A 24 -38.32 -3.94 0.99
N LEU A 25 -39.48 -3.91 1.64
CA LEU A 25 -39.61 -3.57 3.06
C LEU A 25 -38.88 -4.58 3.96
N LEU A 26 -39.04 -5.88 3.72
CA LEU A 26 -38.33 -6.94 4.45
C LEU A 26 -36.81 -6.84 4.28
N GLN A 27 -36.34 -6.57 3.06
CA GLN A 27 -34.92 -6.35 2.80
C GLN A 27 -34.37 -5.12 3.54
N LYS A 28 -35.17 -4.06 3.64
CA LYS A 28 -34.82 -2.86 4.42
C LYS A 28 -34.69 -3.18 5.90
N GLU A 29 -35.66 -3.90 6.47
CA GLU A 29 -35.63 -4.30 7.89
C GLU A 29 -34.43 -5.21 8.20
N GLU A 30 -34.14 -6.18 7.33
CA GLU A 30 -32.96 -7.05 7.46
C GLU A 30 -31.66 -6.23 7.44
N LEU A 31 -31.58 -5.22 6.58
CA LEU A 31 -30.42 -4.34 6.49
C LEU A 31 -30.27 -3.44 7.72
N GLU A 32 -31.38 -2.91 8.24
CA GLU A 32 -31.40 -2.13 9.49
C GLU A 32 -30.93 -2.99 10.68
N GLN A 33 -31.38 -4.24 10.77
CA GLN A 33 -30.90 -5.19 11.80
C GLN A 33 -29.39 -5.46 11.68
N LYS A 34 -28.89 -5.70 10.47
CA LYS A 34 -27.44 -5.87 10.22
C LYS A 34 -26.65 -4.62 10.60
N HIS A 35 -27.17 -3.43 10.33
CA HIS A 35 -26.54 -2.17 10.70
C HIS A 35 -26.42 -2.03 12.22
N VAL A 36 -27.50 -2.31 12.96
CA VAL A 36 -27.49 -2.27 14.44
C VAL A 36 -26.49 -3.28 15.00
N HIS A 37 -26.45 -4.50 14.48
CA HIS A 37 -25.49 -5.52 14.91
C HIS A 37 -24.04 -5.08 14.69
N LEU A 38 -23.73 -4.52 13.51
CA LEU A 38 -22.40 -4.01 13.21
C LEU A 38 -21.99 -2.87 14.16
N LEU A 39 -22.90 -1.95 14.50
CA LEU A 39 -22.63 -0.90 15.47
C LEU A 39 -22.26 -1.49 16.84
N GLN A 40 -22.98 -2.52 17.29
CA GLN A 40 -22.67 -3.20 18.55
C GLN A 40 -21.30 -3.88 18.53
N VAL A 41 -20.96 -4.55 17.42
CA VAL A 41 -19.63 -5.17 17.25
C VAL A 41 -18.54 -4.10 17.31
N VAL A 42 -18.69 -3.00 16.57
CA VAL A 42 -17.70 -1.91 16.56
C VAL A 42 -17.52 -1.28 17.94
N GLU A 43 -18.59 -1.05 18.70
CA GLU A 43 -18.47 -0.51 20.06
C GLU A 43 -17.79 -1.51 21.00
N SER A 44 -18.06 -2.82 20.84
CA SER A 44 -17.39 -3.88 21.61
C SER A 44 -15.90 -4.00 21.26
N GLU A 45 -15.52 -3.87 19.99
CA GLU A 45 -14.12 -3.87 19.57
C GLU A 45 -13.37 -2.64 20.08
N LYS A 46 -14.02 -1.47 20.07
CA LYS A 46 -13.46 -0.23 20.59
C LYS A 46 -13.19 -0.31 22.08
N THR A 47 -14.12 -0.85 22.86
CA THR A 47 -13.96 -1.06 24.31
C THR A 47 -12.88 -2.10 24.61
N ALA A 48 -12.86 -3.24 23.90
CA ALA A 48 -11.82 -4.25 24.04
C ALA A 48 -10.42 -3.69 23.73
N LYS A 49 -10.28 -2.93 22.62
CA LYS A 49 -9.02 -2.28 22.25
C LYS A 49 -8.54 -1.30 23.32
N TRP A 50 -9.45 -0.51 23.88
CA TRP A 50 -9.12 0.42 24.96
C TRP A 50 -8.60 -0.33 26.20
N GLN A 51 -9.28 -1.40 26.62
CA GLN A 51 -8.83 -2.24 27.73
C GLN A 51 -7.44 -2.86 27.51
N TYR A 52 -7.18 -3.41 26.32
CA TYR A 52 -5.84 -3.94 25.99
C TYR A 52 -4.75 -2.88 26.01
N THR A 53 -5.07 -1.66 25.57
CA THR A 53 -4.12 -0.53 25.60
C THR A 53 -3.77 -0.17 27.04
N GLN A 54 -4.78 -0.07 27.91
CA GLN A 54 -4.59 0.18 29.33
C GLN A 54 -3.75 -0.91 30.00
N GLN A 55 -4.04 -2.19 29.76
CA GLN A 55 -3.23 -3.30 30.29
C GLN A 55 -1.77 -3.24 29.83
N CYS A 56 -1.52 -2.86 28.57
CA CYS A 56 -0.15 -2.68 28.07
C CYS A 56 0.58 -1.54 28.80
N GLU A 57 -0.11 -0.43 29.10
CA GLU A 57 0.46 0.70 29.84
C GLU A 57 0.78 0.33 31.30
N GLU A 58 -0.11 -0.41 31.95
CA GLU A 58 0.08 -0.93 33.31
C GLU A 58 1.30 -1.85 33.38
N LEU A 59 1.39 -2.85 32.50
CA LEU A 59 2.55 -3.74 32.42
C LEU A 59 3.83 -2.98 32.08
N ALA A 60 3.77 -1.95 31.23
CA ALA A 60 4.92 -1.10 30.93
C ALA A 60 5.36 -0.26 32.14
N SER A 61 4.42 0.18 32.98
CA SER A 61 4.72 0.87 34.25
C SER A 61 5.39 -0.08 35.24
N GLU A 62 4.92 -1.33 35.32
CA GLU A 62 5.46 -2.34 36.23
C GLU A 62 6.89 -2.75 35.82
N ILE A 63 7.12 -2.94 34.52
CA ILE A 63 8.47 -3.16 33.98
C ILE A 63 9.41 -2.00 34.34
N ARG A 64 8.94 -0.75 34.33
CA ARG A 64 9.76 0.40 34.72
C ARG A 64 10.10 0.35 36.21
N LYS A 65 9.14 0.05 37.10
CA LYS A 65 9.37 -0.09 38.54
C LYS A 65 10.36 -1.20 38.87
N LEU A 66 10.15 -2.40 38.32
CA LEU A 66 11.05 -3.53 38.53
C LEU A 66 12.47 -3.22 38.04
N ARG A 67 12.61 -2.48 36.93
CA ARG A 67 13.92 -2.01 36.45
C ARG A 67 14.59 -1.04 37.43
N THR A 68 13.83 -0.12 38.03
CA THR A 68 14.36 0.80 39.04
C THR A 68 14.77 0.06 40.31
N GLU A 69 13.96 -0.88 40.79
CA GLU A 69 14.27 -1.71 41.97
C GLU A 69 15.52 -2.55 41.75
N ILE A 70 15.64 -3.21 40.59
CA ILE A 70 16.86 -3.97 40.23
C ILE A 70 18.09 -3.05 40.20
N CYS A 71 17.95 -1.81 39.73
CA CYS A 71 19.05 -0.84 39.72
C CYS A 71 19.48 -0.46 41.15
N VAL A 72 18.52 -0.19 42.03
CA VAL A 72 18.76 0.12 43.45
C VAL A 72 19.41 -1.05 44.15
N LEU A 73 18.83 -2.25 44.05
CA LEU A 73 19.37 -3.47 44.67
C LEU A 73 20.79 -3.76 44.19
N ARG A 74 21.08 -3.60 42.89
CA ARG A 74 22.45 -3.74 42.37
C ARG A 74 23.43 -2.72 42.94
N LYS A 75 22.98 -1.48 43.15
CA LYS A 75 23.80 -0.42 43.76
C LYS A 75 24.04 -0.70 45.25
N GLU A 76 23.03 -1.22 45.94
CA GLU A 76 23.10 -1.56 47.36
C GLU A 76 24.00 -2.79 47.60
N THR A 77 23.83 -3.87 46.83
CA THR A 77 24.77 -5.00 46.85
C THR A 77 26.18 -4.49 46.59
N ARG A 78 26.36 -3.56 45.64
CA ARG A 78 27.66 -2.94 45.32
C ARG A 78 28.26 -2.08 46.41
N SER A 79 27.43 -1.46 47.23
CA SER A 79 27.87 -0.71 48.40
C SER A 79 28.22 -1.64 49.57
N SER A 80 27.53 -2.79 49.71
CA SER A 80 27.79 -3.76 50.78
C SER A 80 29.12 -4.48 50.64
N TYR A 81 29.67 -4.63 49.43
CA TYR A 81 31.01 -5.20 49.20
C TYR A 81 32.12 -4.15 49.01
N SER A 82 31.82 -2.85 49.11
CA SER A 82 32.82 -1.77 48.96
C SER A 82 33.08 -0.99 50.25
N ALA A 83 32.85 -1.58 51.43
CA ALA A 83 33.30 -1.04 52.70
C ALA A 83 34.74 -1.51 53.02
N THR A 84 35.69 -1.10 52.19
CA THR A 84 37.10 -0.93 52.60
C THR A 84 37.57 0.41 52.04
N PRO A 85 37.92 1.40 52.88
CA PRO A 85 38.23 2.74 52.41
C PRO A 85 39.73 2.89 52.20
N VAL A 86 40.23 2.94 50.96
CA VAL A 86 41.52 3.62 50.70
C VAL A 86 41.52 4.23 49.30
N GLY A 87 41.80 5.54 49.26
CA GLY A 87 42.78 6.04 48.30
C GLY A 87 42.28 6.54 46.95
N ARG A 88 41.89 7.81 46.94
CA ARG A 88 41.90 8.70 45.78
C ARG A 88 43.26 8.64 45.06
N GLY A 89 43.29 8.15 43.82
CA GLY A 89 44.48 8.14 42.99
C GLY A 89 44.82 9.53 42.45
N SER A 90 46.04 9.98 42.71
CA SER A 90 46.76 10.91 41.84
C SER A 90 48.24 10.48 41.79
N PHE A 91 48.66 10.10 40.58
CA PHE A 91 50.01 9.93 40.03
C PHE A 91 51.22 10.09 40.98
N SER A 92 52.04 9.03 41.06
CA SER A 92 53.52 9.02 40.95
C SER A 92 54.05 7.57 40.99
N VAL A 93 55.00 7.27 40.10
CA VAL A 93 55.80 6.02 39.94
C VAL A 93 57.25 6.33 40.42
N PRO A 94 58.21 5.39 40.64
CA PRO A 94 58.22 3.96 41.00
C PRO A 94 59.03 3.65 42.30
N GLY A 95 58.93 2.43 42.81
CA GLY A 95 59.83 1.91 43.84
C GLY A 95 59.79 0.38 43.87
N ASP A 96 60.97 -0.21 43.88
CA ASP A 96 61.35 -1.55 43.47
C ASP A 96 61.18 -2.63 44.55
N SER A 97 61.24 -3.90 44.11
CA SER A 97 61.51 -5.15 44.85
C SER A 97 60.45 -5.69 45.83
N GLN A 98 59.88 -6.85 45.50
CA GLN A 98 60.34 -8.18 46.00
C GLN A 98 59.20 -9.22 45.92
N ASP A 99 59.57 -10.39 45.40
CA ASP A 99 58.74 -11.58 45.17
C ASP A 99 57.96 -12.06 46.42
N ASP A 100 56.72 -12.53 46.23
CA ASP A 100 56.29 -13.77 46.88
C ASP A 100 55.17 -14.49 46.11
N HIS A 101 55.37 -15.79 45.97
CA HIS A 101 54.51 -16.74 45.29
C HIS A 101 53.27 -17.06 46.14
N GLY A 102 52.08 -16.73 45.66
CA GLY A 102 50.83 -17.14 46.32
C GLY A 102 49.65 -17.20 45.37
N SER A 103 49.33 -18.41 44.91
CA SER A 103 48.18 -18.75 44.06
C SER A 103 46.92 -17.94 44.37
N LEU A 104 46.46 -17.14 43.40
CA LEU A 104 45.17 -16.44 43.43
C LEU A 104 44.30 -16.95 42.27
N PRO A 105 43.53 -18.04 42.45
CA PRO A 105 42.62 -18.56 41.42
C PRO A 105 41.46 -17.59 41.09
N GLY A 106 41.20 -16.59 41.94
CA GLY A 106 39.98 -15.77 41.91
C GLY A 106 39.91 -14.68 40.83
N LEU A 107 41.04 -14.10 40.41
CA LEU A 107 41.05 -13.04 39.39
C LEU A 107 40.84 -13.59 37.97
N CYS A 108 41.39 -14.77 37.69
CA CYS A 108 41.17 -15.46 36.42
C CYS A 108 39.71 -15.92 36.27
N ALA A 109 39.10 -16.40 37.36
CA ALA A 109 37.68 -16.77 37.40
C ALA A 109 36.76 -15.58 37.13
N SER A 110 37.01 -14.40 37.73
CA SER A 110 36.20 -13.20 37.50
C SER A 110 36.28 -12.66 36.06
N VAL A 111 37.47 -12.73 35.43
CA VAL A 111 37.64 -12.37 34.02
C VAL A 111 36.98 -13.39 33.10
N GLN A 112 37.08 -14.68 33.43
CA GLN A 112 36.42 -15.76 32.71
C GLN A 112 34.90 -15.63 32.78
N ASP A 113 34.32 -15.38 33.95
CA ASP A 113 32.89 -15.12 34.17
C ASP A 113 32.40 -13.90 33.38
N SER A 114 33.24 -12.86 33.27
CA SER A 114 32.95 -11.67 32.45
C SER A 114 32.95 -11.98 30.94
N ILE A 115 33.80 -12.91 30.48
CA ILE A 115 33.82 -13.39 29.09
C ILE A 115 32.61 -14.29 28.83
N GLU A 116 32.28 -15.20 29.73
CA GLU A 116 31.12 -16.08 29.68
C GLU A 116 29.82 -15.27 29.63
N LEU A 117 29.68 -14.28 30.52
CA LEU A 117 28.53 -13.38 30.56
C LEU A 117 28.38 -12.58 29.26
N ARG A 118 29.48 -12.19 28.61
CA ARG A 118 29.44 -11.55 27.28
C ARG A 118 29.00 -12.52 26.18
N LYS A 119 29.46 -13.77 26.20
CA LYS A 119 29.02 -14.82 25.26
C LYS A 119 27.52 -15.10 25.43
N ILE A 120 27.05 -15.25 26.66
CA ILE A 120 25.63 -15.44 26.99
C ILE A 120 24.80 -14.27 26.46
N LYS A 121 25.22 -13.02 26.68
CA LYS A 121 24.51 -11.83 26.15
C LYS A 121 24.46 -11.81 24.62
N LYS A 122 25.53 -12.21 23.94
CA LYS A 122 25.55 -12.32 22.46
C LYS A 122 24.55 -13.37 21.97
N VAL A 123 24.56 -14.56 22.58
CA VAL A 123 23.61 -15.63 22.26
C VAL A 123 22.17 -15.19 22.53
N GLN A 124 21.90 -14.57 23.68
CA GLN A 124 20.59 -14.01 24.02
C GLN A 124 20.14 -12.94 23.01
N SER A 125 21.04 -12.04 22.59
CA SER A 125 20.74 -11.04 21.56
C SER A 125 20.39 -11.68 20.22
N PHE A 126 21.15 -12.71 19.83
CA PHE A 126 20.88 -13.49 18.62
C PHE A 126 19.51 -14.18 18.68
N PHE A 127 19.20 -14.88 19.77
CA PHE A 127 17.89 -15.53 19.96
C PHE A 127 16.74 -14.52 19.98
N ARG A 128 16.90 -13.35 20.61
CA ARG A 128 15.89 -12.29 20.59
C ARG A 128 15.64 -11.80 19.16
N GLY A 129 16.70 -11.52 18.39
CA GLY A 129 16.57 -11.11 16.99
C GLY A 129 15.94 -12.18 16.11
N TRP A 130 16.33 -13.45 16.30
CA TRP A 130 15.76 -14.59 15.59
C TRP A 130 14.26 -14.79 15.90
N LEU A 131 13.87 -14.72 17.18
CA LEU A 131 12.47 -14.81 17.61
C LEU A 131 11.64 -13.67 17.03
N CYS A 132 12.16 -12.44 17.01
CA CYS A 132 11.48 -11.30 16.37
C CYS A 132 11.24 -11.54 14.88
N ARG A 133 12.25 -12.03 14.14
CA ARG A 133 12.10 -12.35 12.70
C ARG A 133 11.12 -13.49 12.47
N ARG A 134 11.18 -14.54 13.30
CA ARG A 134 10.27 -15.69 13.21
C ARG A 134 8.83 -15.28 13.48
N ARG A 135 8.57 -14.49 14.54
CA ARG A 135 7.24 -13.97 14.85
C ARG A 135 6.73 -13.03 13.76
N TRP A 136 7.59 -12.15 13.23
CA TRP A 136 7.23 -11.30 12.10
C TRP A 136 6.84 -12.11 10.86
N LYS A 137 7.62 -13.14 10.53
CA LYS A 137 7.32 -14.04 9.41
C LYS A 137 5.94 -14.70 9.58
N GLN A 138 5.63 -15.18 10.79
CA GLN A 138 4.32 -15.77 11.10
C GLN A 138 3.19 -14.75 10.92
N ILE A 139 3.31 -13.54 11.49
CA ILE A 139 2.30 -12.49 11.36
C ILE A 139 2.07 -12.10 9.89
N VAL A 140 3.14 -11.95 9.12
CA VAL A 140 3.04 -11.62 7.68
C VAL A 140 2.38 -12.75 6.90
N GLU A 141 2.74 -14.00 7.18
CA GLU A 141 2.17 -15.16 6.49
C GLU A 141 0.68 -15.34 6.80
N GLU A 142 0.29 -15.13 8.06
CA GLU A 142 -1.11 -15.09 8.50
C GLU A 142 -1.87 -13.95 7.85
N TYR A 143 -1.26 -12.76 7.75
CA TYR A 143 -1.84 -11.64 7.02
C TYR A 143 -2.04 -11.95 5.53
N ILE A 144 -1.03 -12.47 4.84
CA ILE A 144 -1.10 -12.78 3.39
C ILE A 144 -2.21 -13.79 3.09
N ARG A 145 -2.40 -14.78 3.97
CA ARG A 145 -3.45 -15.79 3.89
C ARG A 145 -4.80 -15.32 4.43
N SER A 146 -4.87 -14.15 5.06
CA SER A 146 -6.11 -13.63 5.62
C SER A 146 -7.14 -13.33 4.51
N PRO A 147 -8.44 -13.54 4.79
CA PRO A 147 -9.50 -13.22 3.84
C PRO A 147 -9.54 -11.72 3.48
N HIS A 148 -9.12 -10.86 4.41
CA HIS A 148 -9.01 -9.42 4.16
C HIS A 148 -7.94 -9.10 3.10
N ALA A 149 -6.73 -9.68 3.22
CA ALA A 149 -5.68 -9.47 2.24
C ALA A 149 -6.03 -10.03 0.86
N GLU A 150 -6.75 -11.16 0.82
CA GLU A 150 -7.28 -11.72 -0.42
C GLU A 150 -8.33 -10.80 -1.07
N SER A 151 -9.30 -10.32 -0.29
CA SER A 151 -10.30 -9.36 -0.76
C SER A 151 -9.65 -8.07 -1.30
N MET A 152 -8.64 -7.55 -0.60
CA MET A 152 -7.91 -6.37 -1.04
C MET A 152 -7.13 -6.62 -2.34
N ARG A 153 -6.51 -7.80 -2.50
CA ARG A 153 -5.86 -8.20 -3.76
C ARG A 153 -6.87 -8.28 -4.90
N LYS A 154 -8.03 -8.90 -4.68
CA LYS A 154 -9.09 -9.00 -5.68
C LYS A 154 -9.62 -7.63 -6.10
N ARG A 155 -9.87 -6.74 -5.14
CA ARG A 155 -10.27 -5.35 -5.40
C ARG A 155 -9.24 -4.61 -6.24
N ASN A 156 -7.96 -4.72 -5.87
CA ASN A 156 -6.87 -4.07 -6.61
C ASN A 156 -6.76 -4.62 -8.03
N HIS A 157 -6.83 -5.95 -8.19
CA HIS A 157 -6.79 -6.59 -9.50
C HIS A 157 -7.92 -6.11 -10.42
N LEU A 158 -9.15 -6.04 -9.92
CA LEU A 158 -10.29 -5.53 -10.69
C LEU A 158 -10.09 -4.09 -11.16
N VAL A 159 -9.58 -3.23 -10.28
CA VAL A 159 -9.35 -1.81 -10.61
C VAL A 159 -8.25 -1.67 -11.66
N PHE A 160 -7.14 -2.40 -11.54
CA PHE A 160 -6.09 -2.38 -12.55
C PHE A 160 -6.58 -2.93 -13.90
N SER A 161 -7.29 -4.06 -13.88
CA SER A 161 -7.86 -4.66 -15.10
C SER A 161 -8.87 -3.72 -15.77
N MET A 162 -9.66 -2.99 -15.01
CA MET A 162 -10.60 -1.99 -15.56
C MET A 162 -9.86 -0.84 -16.25
N VAL A 163 -8.77 -0.34 -15.66
CA VAL A 163 -7.98 0.73 -16.28
C VAL A 163 -7.29 0.23 -17.56
N GLU A 164 -6.70 -0.96 -17.52
CA GLU A 164 -6.05 -1.58 -18.68
C GLU A 164 -7.05 -1.84 -19.82
N ALA A 165 -8.24 -2.34 -19.51
CA ALA A 165 -9.29 -2.56 -20.50
C ALA A 165 -9.79 -1.24 -21.13
N GLU A 166 -9.87 -0.18 -20.33
CA GLU A 166 -10.26 1.15 -20.82
C GLU A 166 -9.19 1.77 -21.73
N GLU A 167 -7.91 1.57 -21.42
CA GLU A 167 -6.79 1.96 -22.28
C GLU A 167 -6.86 1.24 -23.63
N GLU A 168 -7.05 -0.08 -23.63
CA GLU A 168 -7.16 -0.88 -24.86
C GLU A 168 -8.38 -0.48 -25.70
N TYR A 169 -9.54 -0.28 -25.07
CA TYR A 169 -10.76 0.14 -25.76
C TYR A 169 -10.57 1.50 -26.45
N LEU A 170 -9.89 2.45 -25.78
CA LEU A 170 -9.57 3.74 -26.36
C LEU A 170 -8.60 3.64 -27.54
N GLU A 171 -7.57 2.80 -27.47
CA GLU A 171 -6.65 2.58 -28.60
C GLU A 171 -7.42 2.06 -29.83
N GLN A 172 -8.33 1.09 -29.63
CA GLN A 172 -9.16 0.56 -30.70
C GLN A 172 -10.09 1.62 -31.30
N LEU A 173 -10.73 2.43 -30.44
CA LEU A 173 -11.64 3.48 -30.87
C LEU A 173 -10.91 4.63 -31.57
N GLU A 174 -9.68 4.94 -31.15
CA GLU A 174 -8.82 5.90 -31.83
C GLU A 174 -8.43 5.41 -33.23
N VAL A 175 -8.11 4.12 -33.40
CA VAL A 175 -7.88 3.51 -34.71
C VAL A 175 -9.15 3.61 -35.58
N LEU A 176 -10.33 3.27 -35.04
CA LEU A 176 -11.60 3.40 -35.76
C LEU A 176 -11.79 4.83 -36.28
N VAL A 177 -11.61 5.83 -35.42
CA VAL A 177 -11.84 7.23 -35.78
C VAL A 177 -10.76 7.76 -36.73
N ALA A 178 -9.49 7.53 -36.42
CA ALA A 178 -8.37 8.10 -37.15
C ALA A 178 -8.12 7.42 -38.50
N CYS A 179 -8.22 6.09 -38.56
CA CYS A 179 -7.88 5.31 -39.74
C CYS A 179 -9.10 5.01 -40.64
N PHE A 180 -10.32 5.08 -40.13
CA PHE A 180 -11.52 4.80 -40.91
C PHE A 180 -12.44 6.01 -41.01
N LEU A 181 -13.01 6.48 -39.90
CA LEU A 181 -14.02 7.55 -39.93
C LEU A 181 -13.52 8.83 -40.63
N ARG A 182 -12.36 9.35 -40.21
CA ARG A 182 -11.82 10.60 -40.78
C ARG A 182 -11.53 10.45 -42.29
N PRO A 183 -10.82 9.41 -42.77
CA PRO A 183 -10.68 9.15 -44.21
C PRO A 183 -12.00 9.03 -44.96
N PHE A 184 -13.01 8.35 -44.42
CA PHE A 184 -14.33 8.23 -45.06
C PHE A 184 -15.08 9.56 -45.12
N LYS A 185 -15.05 10.37 -44.04
CA LYS A 185 -15.60 11.74 -44.06
C LYS A 185 -14.92 12.59 -45.13
N MET A 186 -13.59 12.50 -45.27
CA MET A 186 -12.85 13.21 -46.31
C MET A 186 -13.22 12.74 -47.72
N ALA A 187 -13.36 11.43 -47.93
CA ALA A 187 -13.76 10.86 -49.21
C ALA A 187 -15.19 11.26 -49.62
N ALA A 188 -16.12 11.32 -48.66
CA ALA A 188 -17.50 11.77 -48.87
C ALA A 188 -17.61 13.25 -49.29
N SER A 189 -16.64 14.09 -48.90
CA SER A 189 -16.57 15.50 -49.33
C SER A 189 -15.86 15.71 -50.68
N SER A 190 -15.46 14.65 -51.37
CA SER A 190 -14.76 14.76 -52.66
C SER A 190 -15.70 15.10 -53.82
N LYS A 191 -15.15 15.53 -54.97
CA LYS A 191 -15.93 15.90 -56.17
C LYS A 191 -16.72 14.73 -56.78
N ARG A 192 -16.34 13.49 -56.50
CA ARG A 192 -17.03 12.26 -56.91
C ARG A 192 -16.99 11.28 -55.74
N PRO A 193 -17.89 11.43 -54.75
CA PRO A 193 -17.77 10.69 -53.51
C PRO A 193 -18.14 9.20 -53.73
N PRO A 194 -17.30 8.27 -53.25
CA PRO A 194 -17.60 6.84 -53.31
C PRO A 194 -18.66 6.41 -52.28
N CYS A 195 -18.91 7.23 -51.26
CA CYS A 195 -19.92 7.04 -50.23
C CYS A 195 -20.53 8.40 -49.83
N SER A 196 -21.82 8.46 -49.53
CA SER A 196 -22.45 9.72 -49.12
C SER A 196 -22.13 10.07 -47.66
N HIS A 197 -22.33 11.34 -47.30
CA HIS A 197 -22.20 11.75 -45.89
C HIS A 197 -23.22 11.06 -44.98
N GLU A 198 -24.40 10.71 -45.49
CA GLU A 198 -25.43 9.98 -44.75
C GLU A 198 -25.01 8.53 -44.48
N ASP A 199 -24.38 7.85 -45.46
CA ASP A 199 -23.85 6.50 -45.28
C ASP A 199 -22.73 6.48 -44.23
N VAL A 200 -21.80 7.43 -44.28
CA VAL A 200 -20.71 7.54 -43.29
C VAL A 200 -21.28 7.81 -41.89
N ASN A 201 -22.26 8.71 -41.78
CA ASN A 201 -22.88 9.03 -40.50
C ASN A 201 -23.73 7.89 -39.94
N SER A 202 -24.38 7.07 -40.78
CA SER A 202 -25.14 5.90 -40.33
C SER A 202 -24.25 4.73 -39.92
N ILE A 203 -23.08 4.55 -40.57
CA ILE A 203 -22.11 3.50 -40.22
C ILE A 203 -21.39 3.83 -38.90
N PHE A 204 -20.84 5.05 -38.78
CA PHE A 204 -19.97 5.41 -37.66
C PHE A 204 -20.68 6.15 -36.53
N LEU A 205 -21.91 6.64 -36.75
CA LEU A 205 -22.75 7.33 -35.78
C LEU A 205 -21.96 8.35 -34.93
N ASN A 206 -22.10 8.28 -33.62
CA ASN A 206 -21.48 9.17 -32.65
C ASN A 206 -20.12 8.65 -32.16
N SER A 207 -19.41 7.81 -32.92
CA SER A 207 -18.14 7.20 -32.49
C SER A 207 -17.07 8.22 -32.07
N GLU A 208 -17.02 9.39 -32.71
CA GLU A 208 -16.11 10.48 -32.34
C GLU A 208 -16.46 11.10 -30.97
N THR A 209 -17.75 11.23 -30.66
CA THR A 209 -18.23 11.66 -29.33
C THR A 209 -17.95 10.59 -28.28
N VAL A 210 -18.17 9.31 -28.61
CA VAL A 210 -17.85 8.18 -27.72
C VAL A 210 -16.35 8.19 -27.39
N LEU A 211 -15.48 8.40 -28.39
CA LEU A 211 -14.04 8.52 -28.18
C LEU A 211 -13.70 9.62 -27.18
N PHE A 212 -14.30 10.80 -27.35
CA PHE A 212 -14.08 11.91 -26.44
C PHE A 212 -14.53 11.61 -24.99
N LEU A 213 -15.68 10.97 -24.81
CA LEU A 213 -16.17 10.60 -23.48
C LEU A 213 -15.27 9.57 -22.79
N HIS A 214 -14.85 8.54 -23.51
CA HIS A 214 -13.93 7.53 -22.98
C HIS A 214 -12.56 8.14 -22.65
N GLN A 215 -12.07 9.10 -23.44
CA GLN A 215 -10.83 9.83 -23.12
C GLN A 215 -10.93 10.61 -21.79
N ILE A 216 -12.09 11.22 -21.53
CA ILE A 216 -12.36 11.88 -20.23
C ILE A 216 -12.40 10.83 -19.12
N PHE A 217 -13.08 9.69 -19.36
CA PHE A 217 -13.21 8.64 -18.38
C PHE A 217 -11.86 8.04 -17.99
N LEU A 218 -11.02 7.66 -18.96
CA LEU A 218 -9.67 7.15 -18.70
C LEU A 218 -8.80 8.16 -17.94
N LYS A 219 -8.86 9.44 -18.31
CA LYS A 219 -8.16 10.50 -17.54
C LYS A 219 -8.63 10.55 -16.09
N GLY A 220 -9.93 10.43 -15.86
CA GLY A 220 -10.52 10.34 -14.52
C GLY A 220 -10.08 9.11 -13.75
N LEU A 221 -10.05 7.93 -14.38
CA LEU A 221 -9.57 6.69 -13.79
C LEU A 221 -8.09 6.78 -13.41
N THR A 222 -7.26 7.30 -14.32
CA THR A 222 -5.81 7.45 -14.11
C THR A 222 -5.53 8.38 -12.94
N SER A 223 -6.22 9.52 -12.86
CA SER A 223 -6.08 10.45 -11.72
C SER A 223 -6.47 9.81 -10.39
N ARG A 224 -7.55 9.01 -10.35
CA ARG A 224 -7.92 8.24 -9.15
C ARG A 224 -6.88 7.19 -8.79
N LEU A 225 -6.18 6.63 -9.78
CA LEU A 225 -5.16 5.62 -9.56
C LEU A 225 -3.89 6.20 -8.89
N GLU A 226 -3.56 7.47 -9.13
CA GLU A 226 -2.41 8.13 -8.51
C GLU A 226 -2.50 8.22 -6.99
N SER A 227 -3.71 8.29 -6.45
CA SER A 227 -3.99 8.29 -5.01
C SER A 227 -4.42 6.93 -4.47
N TRP A 228 -4.28 5.86 -5.26
CA TRP A 228 -4.78 4.55 -4.88
C TRP A 228 -3.91 3.89 -3.79
N PRO A 229 -4.50 3.36 -2.71
CA PRO A 229 -3.75 2.72 -1.64
C PRO A 229 -3.16 1.38 -2.12
N THR A 230 -1.87 1.36 -2.45
CA THR A 230 -1.10 0.13 -2.65
C THR A 230 -0.40 -0.27 -1.36
N LEU A 231 -0.77 -1.42 -0.80
CA LEU A 231 -0.08 -2.03 0.33
C LEU A 231 1.30 -2.52 -0.11
N VAL A 232 2.35 -1.76 0.18
CA VAL A 232 3.74 -2.17 -0.09
C VAL A 232 4.29 -2.93 1.12
N LEU A 233 3.97 -4.22 1.22
CA LEU A 233 4.68 -5.12 2.13
C LEU A 233 6.04 -5.45 1.49
N GLY A 234 7.06 -4.65 1.86
CA GLY A 234 8.50 -4.86 1.60
C GLY A 234 8.87 -5.56 0.29
N LYS A 235 9.24 -4.76 -0.74
CA LYS A 235 9.92 -5.16 -2.00
C LYS A 235 9.95 -6.67 -2.31
N THR A 236 8.79 -7.29 -2.50
CA THR A 236 8.65 -8.42 -3.42
C THR A 236 7.92 -7.87 -4.64
N ALA A 237 8.67 -7.74 -5.72
CA ALA A 237 8.19 -7.32 -7.02
C ALA A 237 7.17 -8.33 -7.55
N SER A 238 5.88 -8.10 -7.29
CA SER A 238 4.80 -8.80 -7.99
C SER A 238 3.47 -8.03 -7.96
N SER A 239 3.50 -6.71 -7.71
CA SER A 239 2.35 -5.86 -8.05
C SER A 239 2.63 -5.30 -9.44
N PRO A 240 1.84 -5.65 -10.48
CA PRO A 240 1.93 -4.96 -11.74
C PRO A 240 1.56 -3.50 -11.44
N ARG A 241 2.57 -2.63 -11.46
CA ARG A 241 2.28 -1.21 -11.68
C ARG A 241 1.84 -1.14 -13.14
N PRO A 242 0.76 -0.44 -13.48
CA PRO A 242 0.45 -0.19 -14.88
C PRO A 242 1.67 0.50 -15.48
N SER A 243 2.26 -0.17 -16.45
CA SER A 243 3.46 0.24 -17.15
C SER A 243 3.19 1.57 -17.81
N LYS A 244 3.69 2.67 -17.23
CA LYS A 244 3.88 3.95 -17.95
C LYS A 244 4.93 3.74 -19.04
N ALA A 245 4.58 3.04 -20.12
CA ALA A 245 5.52 2.75 -21.21
C ALA A 245 4.80 2.40 -22.52
N ARG A 246 4.03 3.33 -23.10
CA ARG A 246 3.80 3.38 -24.55
C ARG A 246 3.22 4.70 -25.04
N HIS A 247 3.93 5.80 -24.80
CA HIS A 247 3.79 6.96 -25.69
C HIS A 247 4.51 6.64 -27.03
N ARG A 248 3.91 5.81 -27.87
CA ARG A 248 4.30 5.74 -29.29
C ARG A 248 3.48 6.77 -30.06
N ARG A 249 4.10 7.94 -30.27
CA ARG A 249 3.63 8.92 -31.26
C ARG A 249 3.54 8.22 -32.63
N PRO A 250 2.45 8.40 -33.39
CA PRO A 250 2.49 8.10 -34.82
C PRO A 250 3.30 9.19 -35.53
N LEU A 251 4.33 8.78 -36.24
CA LEU A 251 5.04 9.58 -37.23
C LEU A 251 4.14 9.73 -38.46
N LEU A 252 3.84 10.95 -38.88
CA LEU A 252 3.45 11.28 -40.27
C LEU A 252 4.16 12.57 -40.70
N PRO A 253 4.46 12.72 -42.01
CA PRO A 253 5.56 13.54 -42.49
C PRO A 253 5.18 15.01 -42.77
N SER A 254 6.26 15.78 -42.81
CA SER A 254 6.43 17.21 -43.10
C SER A 254 5.79 17.77 -44.37
N SER A 255 5.22 18.97 -44.28
CA SER A 255 5.32 20.00 -45.33
C SER A 255 5.05 21.42 -44.80
N THR A 256 5.99 22.33 -45.12
CA THR A 256 5.85 23.79 -45.34
C THR A 256 5.61 24.77 -44.17
N LEU A 257 6.73 25.31 -43.67
CA LEU A 257 7.11 26.72 -43.31
C LEU A 257 6.16 27.87 -43.75
N PRO A 258 6.23 29.12 -43.19
CA PRO A 258 7.49 29.79 -42.83
C PRO A 258 7.56 30.81 -41.66
N SER A 259 8.83 31.02 -41.24
CA SER A 259 9.54 32.29 -40.93
C SER A 259 9.30 33.14 -39.67
N ARG A 260 10.30 33.04 -38.77
CA ARG A 260 11.12 34.10 -38.09
C ARG A 260 10.52 34.93 -36.92
N PRO A 261 11.36 35.57 -36.06
CA PRO A 261 12.80 35.37 -35.81
C PRO A 261 13.19 35.19 -34.32
N SER A 262 14.38 34.62 -34.17
CA SER A 262 15.37 34.77 -33.08
C SER A 262 15.29 36.02 -32.20
N HIS A 263 15.39 35.88 -30.88
CA HIS A 263 16.28 36.69 -30.03
C HIS A 263 16.43 36.08 -28.60
N LEU A 264 17.70 35.91 -28.23
CA LEU A 264 18.34 35.91 -26.89
C LEU A 264 18.14 34.80 -25.85
N CYS A 265 19.23 34.05 -25.67
CA CYS A 265 19.71 33.52 -24.39
C CYS A 265 20.02 34.63 -23.36
N MET A 266 19.86 34.32 -22.07
CA MET A 266 20.70 34.68 -20.90
C MET A 266 19.93 34.21 -19.64
N HIS A 267 20.28 33.07 -19.03
CA HIS A 267 21.17 32.95 -17.85
C HIS A 267 20.83 33.87 -16.67
N HIS A 268 20.40 33.28 -15.55
CA HIS A 268 20.68 33.58 -14.13
C HIS A 268 19.68 32.72 -13.31
N VAL A 269 20.05 31.65 -12.59
CA VAL A 269 20.88 31.56 -11.37
C VAL A 269 20.60 32.70 -10.39
N VAL A 270 19.60 32.50 -9.54
CA VAL A 270 19.69 32.42 -8.07
C VAL A 270 18.67 31.39 -7.58
#